data_AF-A0AB34J137-F1
#
_entry.id   AF-A0AB34J137-F1
#
_cell.length_a   1.000
_cell.length_b   1.000
_cell.length_c   1.000
_cell.angle_alpha   90.00
_cell.angle_beta   90.00
_cell.angle_gamma   90.00
#
_symmetry.space_group_name_H-M   'P 1'
#
loop_
_entity.id
_entity.type
_entity.pdbx_description
1 polymer ?
#
loop_
_entity_poly.entity_id
_entity_poly.type
_entity_poly.pdbx_seq_one_letter_code
_entity_poly.pdbx_strand_id
1 'polypeptide(L)'
;MVPLRRELCPPIVVLTDASWEIGHTWIGFVVLCPMHGVRWAGTATPPWLLEWLARLRVQQTYIGQLEVAAALAPYWSLPPSIFRERAVSHYIDNQGALYSMIRGRSSDEGSNRLVFLARLRMHVLRADVWFDYVPSASNIADLPTRLDHDARQRLLALGPQVPCVLPALVLPYSLLVGTLLFP
;
A
#
# COMPACT_ATOMS: atom_id res chain seq x y z
N MET A 1 -24.13 9.81 -9.11
CA MET A 1 -23.69 9.88 -10.52
C MET A 1 -22.31 9.25 -10.58
N VAL A 2 -22.21 7.98 -11.00
CA VAL A 2 -20.90 7.31 -11.19
C VAL A 2 -20.28 7.93 -12.43
N PRO A 3 -19.11 8.57 -12.36
CA PRO A 3 -18.44 9.01 -13.56
C PRO A 3 -18.01 7.75 -14.32
N LEU A 4 -18.75 7.40 -15.38
CA LEU A 4 -18.29 6.45 -16.39
C LEU A 4 -17.14 7.12 -17.14
N ARG A 5 -15.94 7.15 -16.55
CA ARG A 5 -14.73 7.40 -17.32
C ARG A 5 -14.57 6.20 -18.23
N ARG A 6 -14.84 6.40 -19.53
CA ARG A 6 -14.25 5.55 -20.57
C ARG A 6 -12.75 5.71 -20.47
N GLU A 7 -12.09 4.85 -19.69
CA GLU A 7 -10.65 4.87 -19.62
C GLU A 7 -10.10 4.40 -20.97
N LEU A 8 -9.41 5.30 -21.68
CA LEU A 8 -8.70 4.98 -22.92
C LEU A 8 -7.44 4.13 -22.65
N CYS A 9 -7.02 4.01 -21.39
CA CYS A 9 -5.86 3.26 -20.93
C CYS A 9 -6.31 2.23 -19.90
N PRO A 10 -5.85 0.96 -19.95
CA PRO A 10 -6.19 -0.02 -18.93
C PRO A 10 -5.86 0.47 -17.50
N PRO A 11 -6.61 0.01 -16.48
CA PRO A 11 -6.36 0.41 -15.10
C PRO A 11 -4.99 -0.08 -14.64
N ILE A 12 -4.41 0.65 -13.69
CA ILE A 12 -3.20 0.21 -13.02
C ILE A 12 -3.56 -0.91 -12.06
N VAL A 13 -2.82 -2.00 -12.09
CA VAL A 13 -3.03 -3.10 -11.13
C VAL A 13 -2.03 -2.94 -9.99
N VAL A 14 -2.51 -2.95 -8.76
CA VAL A 14 -1.70 -2.89 -7.55
C VAL A 14 -2.00 -4.14 -6.73
N LEU A 15 -0.97 -4.85 -6.30
CA LEU A 15 -1.07 -5.94 -5.33
C LEU A 15 -0.17 -5.61 -4.16
N THR A 16 -0.66 -5.87 -2.95
CA THR A 16 0.09 -5.61 -1.70
C THR A 16 0.02 -6.79 -0.78
N ASP A 17 1.02 -6.89 0.08
CA ASP A 17 1.13 -7.97 1.06
C ASP A 17 1.98 -7.52 2.24
N ALA A 18 1.76 -8.15 3.40
CA ALA A 18 2.62 -8.03 4.55
C ALA A 18 2.85 -9.39 5.21
N SER A 19 4.05 -9.60 5.77
CA SER A 19 4.39 -10.83 6.49
C SER A 19 4.73 -10.53 7.95
N TRP A 20 4.34 -11.45 8.83
CA TRP A 20 4.64 -11.40 10.27
C TRP A 20 5.09 -12.78 10.75
N GLU A 21 6.39 -12.93 10.92
CA GLU A 21 7.03 -14.11 11.49
C GLU A 21 8.17 -13.67 12.43
N ILE A 22 8.62 -14.59 13.30
CA ILE A 22 9.72 -14.29 14.24
C ILE A 22 10.99 -14.01 13.44
N GLY A 23 11.54 -12.80 13.60
CA GLY A 23 12.72 -12.37 12.86
C GLY A 23 12.45 -11.96 11.40
N HIS A 24 11.19 -12.02 10.93
CA HIS A 24 10.82 -11.68 9.57
C HIS A 24 9.49 -10.94 9.54
N THR A 25 9.55 -9.62 9.46
CA THR A 25 8.35 -8.76 9.39
C THR A 25 8.51 -7.80 8.23
N TRP A 26 7.76 -7.98 7.16
CA TRP A 26 7.96 -7.25 5.89
C TRP A 26 6.67 -6.67 5.35
N ILE A 27 6.83 -5.64 4.52
CA ILE A 27 5.76 -5.08 3.69
C ILE A 27 6.22 -5.01 2.24
N GLY A 28 5.31 -5.23 1.31
CA GLY A 28 5.63 -5.26 -0.09
C GLY A 28 4.46 -4.89 -1.00
N PHE A 29 4.82 -4.56 -2.23
CA PHE A 29 3.85 -4.32 -3.29
C PHE A 29 4.41 -4.67 -4.67
N VAL A 30 3.51 -4.94 -5.60
CA VAL A 30 3.77 -5.00 -7.03
C VAL A 30 2.75 -4.13 -7.76
N VAL A 31 3.22 -3.25 -8.64
CA VAL A 31 2.41 -2.35 -9.46
C VAL A 31 2.65 -2.67 -10.92
N LEU A 32 1.59 -3.01 -11.65
CA LEU A 32 1.60 -3.19 -13.10
C LEU A 32 0.97 -1.95 -13.73
N CYS A 33 1.79 -1.10 -14.33
CA CYS A 33 1.34 0.12 -15.00
C CYS A 33 1.48 -0.06 -16.52
N PRO A 34 0.39 0.02 -17.31
CA PRO A 34 0.46 -0.13 -18.77
C PRO A 34 1.43 0.84 -19.46
N MET A 35 1.65 2.02 -18.87
CA MET A 35 2.51 3.07 -19.42
C MET A 35 3.96 3.00 -18.94
N HIS A 36 4.22 2.34 -17.80
CA HIS A 36 5.52 2.40 -17.11
C HIS A 36 6.11 1.03 -16.76
N GLY A 37 5.46 -0.05 -17.20
CA GLY A 37 5.85 -1.42 -16.87
C GLY A 37 5.55 -1.80 -15.42
N VAL A 38 6.19 -2.89 -14.98
CA VAL A 38 6.08 -3.40 -13.61
C VAL A 38 7.06 -2.66 -12.71
N ARG A 39 6.63 -2.34 -11.48
CA ARG A 39 7.49 -1.86 -10.40
C ARG A 39 7.12 -2.58 -9.13
N TRP A 40 8.10 -2.91 -8.30
CA TRP A 40 7.83 -3.63 -7.06
C TRP A 40 8.74 -3.14 -5.94
N ALA A 41 8.30 -3.35 -4.71
CA ALA A 41 9.11 -3.10 -3.54
C ALA A 41 8.83 -4.17 -2.49
N GLY A 42 9.86 -4.51 -1.74
CA GLY A 42 9.80 -5.34 -0.53
C GLY A 42 10.83 -4.79 0.44
N THR A 43 10.41 -4.51 1.68
CA THR A 43 11.30 -4.01 2.72
C THR A 43 10.94 -4.56 4.09
N ALA A 44 11.96 -4.76 4.93
CA ALA A 44 11.75 -5.05 6.33
C ALA A 44 10.94 -3.90 6.93
N THR A 45 9.95 -4.24 7.73
CA THR A 45 9.05 -3.25 8.32
C THR A 45 9.88 -2.26 9.14
N PRO A 46 9.78 -0.95 8.84
CA PRO A 46 10.59 0.04 9.53
C PRO A 46 10.35 -0.01 11.05
N PRO A 47 11.40 -0.02 11.90
CA PRO A 47 11.25 -0.12 13.35
C PRO A 47 10.32 0.96 13.94
N TRP A 48 10.40 2.19 13.41
CA TRP A 48 9.57 3.30 13.83
C TRP A 48 8.07 3.03 13.65
N LEU A 49 7.66 2.24 12.65
CA LEU A 49 6.25 1.91 12.42
C LEU A 49 5.73 0.99 13.53
N LEU A 50 6.51 -0.03 13.88
CA LEU A 50 6.18 -0.96 14.97
C LEU A 50 6.15 -0.22 16.32
N GLU A 51 7.13 0.65 16.59
CA GLU A 51 7.14 1.51 17.78
C GLU A 51 5.91 2.42 17.84
N TRP A 52 5.54 3.02 16.71
CA TRP A 52 4.35 3.88 16.62
C TRP A 52 3.06 3.09 16.89
N LEU A 53 2.91 1.90 16.30
CA LEU A 53 1.77 1.02 16.55
C LEU A 53 1.69 0.58 18.02
N ALA A 54 2.83 0.23 18.62
CA ALA A 54 2.92 -0.16 20.02
C ALA A 54 2.52 0.97 20.98
N ARG A 55 2.81 2.23 20.65
CA ARG A 55 2.36 3.40 21.42
C ARG A 55 0.83 3.61 21.37
N LEU A 56 0.17 3.20 20.29
CA LEU A 56 -1.28 3.27 20.18
C LEU A 56 -1.95 2.12 20.95
N ARG A 57 -1.44 0.90 20.77
CA ARG A 57 -1.93 -0.29 21.46
C ARG A 57 -0.88 -1.40 21.39
N VAL A 58 -0.52 -1.96 22.54
CA VAL A 58 0.33 -3.16 22.62
C VAL A 58 -0.49 -4.38 22.15
N GLN A 59 0.05 -5.13 21.19
CA GLN A 59 -0.57 -6.32 20.60
C GLN A 59 0.48 -7.42 20.42
N GLN A 60 0.04 -8.67 20.35
CA GLN A 60 0.93 -9.80 20.08
C GLN A 60 1.45 -9.78 18.63
N THR A 61 0.61 -9.33 17.71
CA THR A 61 0.94 -9.18 16.28
C THR A 61 0.37 -7.87 15.77
N TYR A 62 1.01 -7.30 14.75
CA TYR A 62 0.52 -6.12 14.03
C TYR A 62 0.17 -6.41 12.57
N ILE A 63 -0.01 -7.68 12.20
CA ILE A 63 -0.18 -8.10 10.80
C ILE A 63 -1.30 -7.32 10.11
N GLY A 64 -2.47 -7.15 10.74
CA GLY A 64 -3.57 -6.39 10.14
C GLY A 64 -3.23 -4.92 9.86
N GLN A 65 -2.45 -4.26 10.72
CA GLN A 65 -1.99 -2.89 10.52
C GLN A 65 -0.89 -2.83 9.45
N LEU A 66 -0.02 -3.84 9.38
CA LEU A 66 1.01 -3.94 8.35
C LEU A 66 0.44 -4.18 6.96
N GLU A 67 -0.66 -4.91 6.84
CA GLU A 67 -1.40 -5.09 5.58
C GLU A 67 -1.98 -3.75 5.09
N VAL A 68 -2.53 -2.94 6.01
CA VAL A 68 -2.95 -1.57 5.68
C VAL A 68 -1.73 -0.71 5.31
N ALA A 69 -0.60 -0.88 6.00
CA ALA A 69 0.64 -0.18 5.67
C ALA A 69 1.17 -0.56 4.27
N ALA A 70 1.11 -1.83 3.90
CA ALA A 70 1.45 -2.30 2.56
C ALA A 70 0.50 -1.69 1.51
N ALA A 71 -0.81 -1.68 1.79
CA ALA A 71 -1.81 -1.08 0.92
C ALA A 71 -1.57 0.41 0.62
N LEU A 72 -1.04 1.18 1.58
CA LEU A 72 -0.76 2.60 1.33
C LEU A 72 0.60 2.86 0.66
N ALA A 73 1.57 1.95 0.81
CA ALA A 73 2.95 2.13 0.36
C ALA A 73 3.10 2.49 -1.14
N PRO A 74 2.40 1.87 -2.11
CA PRO A 74 2.55 2.20 -3.53
C PRO A 74 2.35 3.69 -3.83
N TYR A 75 1.34 4.30 -3.21
CA TYR A 75 0.91 5.68 -3.47
C TYR A 75 1.87 6.74 -2.89
N TRP A 76 2.73 6.33 -1.97
CA TRP A 76 3.78 7.16 -1.37
C TRP A 76 5.16 6.87 -1.94
N SER A 77 5.40 5.63 -2.40
CA SER A 77 6.69 5.17 -2.92
C SER A 77 6.94 5.55 -4.37
N LEU A 78 5.88 5.60 -5.18
CA LEU A 78 5.99 5.83 -6.61
C LEU A 78 5.73 7.30 -6.99
N PRO A 79 6.30 7.76 -8.12
CA PRO A 79 6.05 9.10 -8.62
C PRO A 79 4.55 9.37 -8.81
N PRO A 80 4.04 10.58 -8.46
CA PRO A 80 2.63 10.94 -8.66
C PRO A 80 2.13 10.74 -10.09
N SER A 81 3.01 10.88 -11.09
CA SER A 81 2.69 10.68 -12.51
C SER A 81 2.21 9.26 -12.84
N ILE A 82 2.50 8.27 -12.00
CA ILE A 82 1.99 6.91 -12.20
C ILE A 82 0.48 6.85 -11.95
N PHE A 83 0.00 7.43 -10.84
CA PHE A 83 -1.38 7.27 -10.38
C PHE A 83 -2.30 8.47 -10.66
N ARG A 84 -1.74 9.64 -10.99
CA ARG A 84 -2.51 10.88 -11.09
C ARG A 84 -3.61 10.77 -12.15
N GLU A 85 -4.86 10.97 -11.72
CA GLU A 85 -6.06 10.86 -12.57
C GLU A 85 -6.22 9.52 -13.31
N ARG A 86 -5.78 8.41 -12.69
CA ARG A 86 -5.89 7.05 -13.24
C ARG A 86 -6.86 6.19 -12.43
N ALA A 87 -7.57 5.25 -13.05
CA ALA A 87 -8.16 4.16 -12.31
C ALA A 87 -7.11 3.11 -11.93
N VAL A 88 -7.36 2.53 -10.76
CA VAL A 88 -6.48 1.58 -10.11
C VAL A 88 -7.33 0.43 -9.58
N SER A 89 -6.98 -0.80 -9.97
CA SER A 89 -7.49 -2.01 -9.34
C SER A 89 -6.47 -2.48 -8.30
N HIS A 90 -6.84 -2.40 -7.03
CA HIS A 90 -5.95 -2.68 -5.91
C HIS A 90 -6.41 -3.92 -5.15
N TYR A 91 -5.58 -4.96 -5.20
CA TYR A 91 -5.84 -6.27 -4.64
C TYR A 91 -5.12 -6.47 -3.31
N ILE A 92 -5.87 -6.95 -2.31
CA ILE A 92 -5.40 -7.24 -0.95
C ILE A 92 -5.95 -8.62 -0.56
N ASP A 93 -5.12 -9.50 0.00
CA ASP A 93 -5.54 -10.84 0.44
C ASP A 93 -5.99 -10.87 1.91
N ASN A 94 -5.58 -9.89 2.72
CA ASN A 94 -6.12 -9.69 4.05
C ASN A 94 -7.50 -9.01 4.03
N GLN A 95 -8.54 -9.77 4.37
CA GLN A 95 -9.92 -9.27 4.42
C GLN A 95 -10.11 -8.07 5.37
N GLY A 96 -9.43 -8.06 6.54
CA GLY A 96 -9.54 -6.97 7.50
C GLY A 96 -9.00 -5.65 6.96
N ALA A 97 -7.84 -5.70 6.30
CA ALA A 97 -7.25 -4.56 5.62
C ALA A 97 -8.11 -4.13 4.42
N LEU A 98 -8.55 -5.08 3.58
CA LEU A 98 -9.46 -4.83 2.46
C LEU A 98 -10.72 -4.09 2.90
N TYR A 99 -11.43 -4.58 3.92
CA TYR A 99 -12.64 -3.93 4.43
C TYR A 99 -12.35 -2.53 4.99
N SER A 100 -11.21 -2.36 5.67
CA SER A 100 -10.79 -1.05 6.18
C SER A 100 -10.54 -0.05 5.04
N MET A 101 -9.88 -0.51 3.97
CA MET A 101 -9.62 0.29 2.77
C MET A 101 -10.92 0.63 2.04
N ILE A 102 -11.81 -0.34 1.78
CA ILE A 102 -13.12 -0.12 1.14
C ILE A 102 -13.96 0.88 1.92
N ARG A 103 -14.08 0.72 3.24
CA ARG A 103 -14.89 1.60 4.09
C ARG A 103 -14.26 2.96 4.33
N GLY A 104 -12.94 3.10 4.11
CA GLY A 104 -12.19 4.31 4.40
C GLY A 104 -12.02 4.58 5.91
N ARG A 105 -12.23 3.57 6.76
CA ARG A 105 -12.06 3.66 8.21
C ARG A 105 -11.82 2.28 8.82
N SER A 106 -11.23 2.25 10.01
CA SER A 106 -11.08 1.05 10.84
C SER A 106 -11.48 1.34 12.29
N SER A 107 -11.85 0.30 13.05
CA SER A 107 -12.04 0.42 14.51
C SER A 107 -10.72 0.34 15.27
N ASP A 108 -9.66 -0.18 14.65
CA ASP A 108 -8.31 -0.12 15.19
C ASP A 108 -7.69 1.26 14.89
N GLU A 109 -7.25 1.96 15.94
CA GLU A 109 -6.70 3.32 15.86
C GLU A 109 -5.51 3.42 14.88
N GLY A 110 -4.62 2.42 14.89
CA GLY A 110 -3.45 2.37 14.00
C GLY A 110 -3.85 2.22 12.55
N SER A 111 -4.64 1.19 12.24
CA SER A 111 -5.21 1.00 10.90
C SER A 111 -6.02 2.22 10.44
N ASN A 112 -6.82 2.84 11.32
CA ASN A 112 -7.65 3.97 10.95
C ASN A 112 -6.83 5.18 10.49
N ARG A 113 -5.73 5.49 11.20
CA ARG A 113 -4.80 6.56 10.80
C ARG A 113 -4.08 6.25 9.50
N LEU A 114 -3.67 5.00 9.28
CA LEU A 114 -3.03 4.57 8.02
C LEU A 114 -4.02 4.66 6.84
N VAL A 115 -5.25 4.18 7.02
CA VAL A 115 -6.33 4.30 6.02
C VAL A 115 -6.60 5.77 5.69
N PHE A 116 -6.65 6.64 6.70
CA PHE A 116 -6.82 8.08 6.48
C PHE A 116 -5.73 8.66 5.57
N LEU A 117 -4.46 8.35 5.84
CA LEU A 117 -3.34 8.81 5.01
C LEU A 117 -3.38 8.23 3.60
N ALA A 118 -3.79 6.98 3.44
CA ALA A 118 -3.97 6.36 2.13
C ALA A 118 -5.05 7.09 1.33
N ARG A 119 -6.23 7.31 1.94
CA ARG A 119 -7.36 8.02 1.31
C ARG A 119 -6.99 9.45 0.95
N LEU A 120 -6.32 10.16 1.84
CA LEU A 120 -5.86 11.52 1.59
C LEU A 120 -4.88 11.57 0.40
N ARG A 121 -3.91 10.64 0.34
CA ARG A 121 -2.97 10.55 -0.77
C ARG A 121 -3.65 10.22 -2.09
N MET A 122 -4.55 9.23 -2.11
CA MET A 122 -5.34 8.86 -3.30
C MET A 122 -6.20 10.03 -3.79
N HIS A 123 -6.77 10.80 -2.87
CA HIS A 123 -7.55 12.00 -3.18
C HIS A 123 -6.68 13.10 -3.82
N VAL A 124 -5.51 13.41 -3.25
CA VAL A 124 -4.54 14.35 -3.84
C VAL A 124 -4.08 13.91 -5.23
N LEU A 125 -3.91 12.60 -5.43
CA LEU A 125 -3.60 12.04 -6.75
C LEU A 125 -4.80 12.03 -7.70
N ARG A 126 -6.03 12.22 -7.21
CA ARG A 126 -7.27 12.03 -7.97
C ARG A 126 -7.31 10.63 -8.61
N ALA A 127 -6.75 9.65 -7.92
CA ALA A 127 -6.75 8.25 -8.35
C ALA A 127 -8.10 7.62 -8.04
N ASP A 128 -8.69 6.94 -9.02
CA ASP A 128 -9.95 6.22 -8.87
C ASP A 128 -9.66 4.77 -8.48
N VAL A 129 -9.56 4.51 -7.18
CA VAL A 129 -9.10 3.22 -6.66
C VAL A 129 -10.27 2.31 -6.33
N TRP A 130 -10.36 1.20 -7.05
CA TRP A 130 -11.21 0.06 -6.73
C TRP A 130 -10.43 -0.97 -5.94
N PHE A 131 -10.94 -1.38 -4.78
CA PHE A 131 -10.31 -2.40 -3.96
C PHE A 131 -11.02 -3.73 -4.13
N ASP A 132 -10.27 -4.81 -4.25
CA ASP A 132 -10.82 -6.16 -4.35
C ASP A 132 -9.93 -7.19 -3.64
N TYR A 133 -10.49 -8.38 -3.44
CA TYR A 133 -9.80 -9.50 -2.85
C TYR A 133 -8.97 -10.25 -3.90
N VAL A 134 -7.80 -10.72 -3.50
CA VAL A 134 -7.02 -11.72 -4.24
C VAL A 134 -6.68 -12.89 -3.31
N PRO A 135 -6.82 -14.15 -3.75
CA PRO A 135 -6.31 -15.28 -2.96
C PRO A 135 -4.79 -15.20 -2.84
N SER A 136 -4.23 -15.50 -1.66
CA SER A 136 -2.78 -15.41 -1.41
C SER A 136 -1.93 -16.20 -2.42
N ALA A 137 -2.39 -17.37 -2.88
CA ALA A 137 -1.68 -18.17 -3.90
C ALA A 137 -1.56 -17.47 -5.27
N SER A 138 -2.41 -16.47 -5.53
CA SER A 138 -2.39 -15.65 -6.75
C SER A 138 -1.83 -14.25 -6.49
N ASN A 139 -1.48 -13.91 -5.25
CA ASN A 139 -0.97 -12.60 -4.87
C ASN A 139 0.54 -12.54 -5.16
N ILE A 140 0.94 -11.99 -6.31
CA ILE A 140 2.37 -11.84 -6.63
C ILE A 140 3.12 -10.90 -5.66
N ALA A 141 2.41 -10.12 -4.84
CA ALA A 141 3.03 -9.30 -3.79
C ALA A 141 3.51 -10.11 -2.57
N ASP A 142 3.20 -11.39 -2.51
CA ASP A 142 3.80 -12.36 -1.57
C ASP A 142 5.28 -12.64 -1.90
N LEU A 143 5.70 -12.48 -3.16
CA LEU A 143 7.12 -12.63 -3.55
C LEU A 143 8.04 -11.59 -2.87
N PRO A 144 7.76 -10.27 -2.90
CA PRO A 144 8.62 -9.28 -2.26
C PRO A 144 8.59 -9.31 -0.72
N THR A 145 7.63 -10.01 -0.09
CA THR A 145 7.57 -10.17 1.37
C THR A 145 8.24 -11.47 1.85
N ARG A 146 8.41 -12.49 1.00
CA ARG A 146 9.17 -13.73 1.31
C ARG A 146 10.69 -13.59 1.13
N LEU A 147 11.12 -12.92 0.06
CA LEU A 147 12.53 -12.63 -0.26
C LEU A 147 13.54 -13.78 -0.24
N ASP A 148 13.15 -14.96 -0.70
CA ASP A 148 14.18 -15.88 -1.18
C ASP A 148 14.84 -15.34 -2.48
N HIS A 149 16.02 -15.89 -2.82
CA HIS A 149 16.79 -15.45 -3.98
C HIS A 149 16.00 -15.60 -5.28
N ASP A 150 15.22 -16.67 -5.41
CA ASP A 150 14.47 -17.01 -6.62
C ASP A 150 13.29 -16.05 -6.85
N ALA A 151 12.54 -15.75 -5.80
CA ALA A 151 11.46 -14.76 -5.80
C ALA A 151 11.97 -13.40 -6.25
N ARG A 152 13.13 -12.98 -5.73
CA ARG A 152 13.77 -11.73 -6.12
C ARG A 152 14.17 -11.72 -7.60
N GLN A 153 14.79 -12.80 -8.10
CA GLN A 153 15.16 -12.90 -9.53
C GLN A 153 13.93 -12.84 -10.44
N ARG A 154 12.85 -13.53 -10.08
CA ARG A 154 11.57 -13.50 -10.81
C ARG A 154 11.01 -12.08 -10.88
N LEU A 155 11.02 -11.34 -9.78
CA LEU A 155 10.54 -9.95 -9.75
C LEU A 155 11.43 -9.00 -10.56
N LEU A 156 12.76 -9.16 -10.50
CA LEU A 156 13.70 -8.38 -11.30
C LEU A 156 13.50 -8.60 -12.81
N ALA A 157 13.12 -9.80 -13.21
CA ALA A 157 12.77 -10.10 -14.60
C ALA A 157 11.47 -9.40 -15.05
N LEU A 158 10.57 -9.07 -14.14
CA LEU A 158 9.32 -8.35 -14.44
C LEU A 158 9.52 -6.83 -14.48
N GLY A 159 10.36 -6.27 -13.61
CA GLY A 159 10.62 -4.84 -13.56
C GLY A 159 11.55 -4.41 -12.42
N PRO A 160 11.91 -3.12 -12.35
CA PRO A 160 12.84 -2.62 -11.34
C PRO A 160 12.23 -2.62 -9.93
N GLN A 161 13.08 -2.95 -8.95
CA GLN A 161 12.78 -2.68 -7.55
C GLN A 161 12.81 -1.17 -7.30
N VAL A 162 11.83 -0.66 -6.54
CA VAL A 162 11.79 0.73 -6.07
C VAL A 162 11.89 0.77 -4.53
N PRO A 163 12.28 1.90 -3.92
CA PRO A 163 12.20 2.06 -2.48
C PRO A 163 10.76 1.93 -1.98
N CYS A 164 10.56 1.23 -0.86
CA CYS A 164 9.28 1.24 -0.15
C CYS A 164 9.30 2.39 0.86
N VAL A 165 8.47 3.41 0.62
CA VAL A 165 8.36 4.63 1.43
C VAL A 165 6.99 4.69 2.06
N LEU A 166 6.98 4.86 3.38
CA LEU A 166 5.79 5.19 4.16
C LEU A 166 5.88 6.64 4.63
N PRO A 167 4.76 7.36 4.72
CA PRO A 167 4.75 8.71 5.30
C PRO A 167 5.21 8.66 6.75
N ALA A 168 6.10 9.57 7.13
CA ALA A 168 6.47 9.73 8.53
C ALA A 168 5.22 10.11 9.34
N LEU A 169 4.79 9.24 10.26
CA LEU A 169 3.54 9.37 11.03
C LEU A 169 3.64 10.37 12.20
N VAL A 170 4.52 11.37 12.09
CA VAL A 170 4.96 12.25 13.19
C VAL A 170 4.10 13.53 13.31
N LEU A 171 3.16 13.77 12.40
CA LEU A 171 2.37 15.00 12.44
C LEU A 171 1.09 14.83 13.28
N PRO A 172 0.84 15.70 14.28
CA PRO A 172 -0.52 15.85 14.81
C PRO A 172 -1.49 16.19 13.67
N TYR A 173 -2.74 15.73 13.78
CA TYR A 173 -3.80 15.92 12.78
C TYR A 173 -3.93 17.37 12.27
N SER A 174 -3.57 18.36 13.10
CA SER A 174 -3.57 19.78 12.78
C SER A 174 -2.55 20.22 11.71
N LEU A 175 -1.46 19.47 11.49
CA LEU A 175 -0.39 19.84 10.56
C LEU A 175 -0.45 19.11 9.20
N LEU A 176 -1.21 18.02 9.10
CA LEU A 176 -1.36 17.26 7.85
C LEU A 176 -2.07 18.05 6.75
N VAL A 177 -2.97 18.97 7.11
CA VAL A 177 -3.69 19.81 6.13
C VAL A 177 -2.76 20.82 5.45
N GLY A 178 -1.71 21.31 6.14
CA GLY A 178 -0.83 22.35 5.60
C GLY A 178 0.23 21.84 4.60
N THR A 179 0.64 20.58 4.70
CA THR A 179 1.80 20.06 3.94
C THR A 179 1.39 19.33 2.65
N LEU A 180 0.11 18.97 2.50
CA LEU A 180 -0.42 18.22 1.35
C LEU A 180 -1.10 19.10 0.30
N LEU A 181 -1.08 20.43 0.49
CA LEU A 181 -1.72 21.44 -0.36
C LEU A 181 -0.74 22.28 -1.20
N PHE A 182 0.57 22.03 -1.13
CA PHE A 182 1.53 22.73 -1.99
C PHE A 182 2.08 21.80 -3.08
N PRO A 183 2.04 22.25 -4.36
CA PRO A 183 2.33 21.43 -5.54
C PRO A 183 3.80 21.04 -5.68
#